data_AF-A0A6B1AM10-F1
#
_entry.id   AF-A0A6B1AM10-F1
#
_cell.length_a   1.000
_cell.length_b   1.000
_cell.length_c   1.000
_cell.angle_alpha   90.00
_cell.angle_beta   90.00
_cell.angle_gamma   90.00
#
_symmetry.space_group_name_H-M   'P 1'
#
loop_
_entity.id
_entity.type
_entity.pdbx_description
1 polymer ?
#
loop_
_entity_poly.entity_id
_entity_poly.type
_entity_poly.pdbx_seq_one_letter_code
_entity_poly.pdbx_strand_id
1 'polypeptide(L)'
;MLIGLRAVGLVDKDGTPTPRANGWRDDELYAEVCKEIREEVYPQELRDAVPDTSGAGDAAQGWFMRTTGCGQSAARKMASLYSLLTDADPSAGQKQTSRKQKEPSRSRPNKKQPASAAPEKKQRSQPKQSPSPALPDPEMPEVRLNLEIRIDASVTPDQIDQIFASMAKHIYRRRSDEGQ
;
A
#
# COMPACT_ATOMS: atom_id res chain seq x y z
N MET A 1 -11.29 10.87 5.09
CA MET A 1 -9.98 11.08 4.43
C MET A 1 -9.81 12.51 3.85
N LEU A 2 -10.82 13.39 3.90
CA LEU A 2 -10.78 14.76 3.35
C LEU A 2 -10.17 15.82 4.29
N ILE A 3 -9.81 15.45 5.53
CA ILE A 3 -9.29 16.40 6.54
C ILE A 3 -7.95 17.02 6.11
N GLY A 4 -7.07 16.25 5.46
CA GLY A 4 -5.78 16.77 5.01
C GLY A 4 -5.87 17.78 3.87
N LEU A 5 -6.76 17.56 2.90
CA LEU A 5 -6.95 18.49 1.77
C LEU A 5 -7.61 19.81 2.20
N ARG A 6 -8.51 19.73 3.19
CA ARG A 6 -9.09 20.92 3.83
C ARG A 6 -8.05 21.69 4.64
N ALA A 7 -7.19 20.99 5.39
CA ALA A 7 -6.12 21.63 6.18
C ALA A 7 -5.11 22.38 5.30
N VAL A 8 -4.92 21.94 4.06
CA VAL A 8 -4.03 22.59 3.07
C VAL A 8 -4.75 23.69 2.25
N GLY A 9 -6.08 23.81 2.42
CA GLY A 9 -6.88 24.81 1.72
C GLY A 9 -7.12 24.49 0.24
N LEU A 10 -6.88 23.25 -0.20
CA LEU A 10 -7.18 22.80 -1.57
C LEU A 10 -8.68 22.56 -1.77
N VAL A 11 -9.40 22.25 -0.69
CA VAL A 11 -10.81 21.93 -0.74
C VAL A 11 -11.52 22.68 0.37
N ASP A 12 -12.65 23.30 0.05
CA ASP A 12 -13.45 24.04 1.03
C ASP A 12 -14.26 23.09 1.96
N LYS A 13 -14.94 23.66 2.95
CA LYS A 13 -15.82 23.00 3.92
C LYS A 13 -16.93 22.19 3.23
N ASP A 14 -17.31 22.57 2.02
CA ASP A 14 -18.35 21.92 1.22
C ASP A 14 -17.79 20.84 0.26
N GLY A 15 -16.47 20.63 0.22
CA GLY A 15 -15.86 19.63 -0.66
C GLY A 15 -15.51 20.14 -2.06
N THR A 16 -15.69 21.44 -2.32
CA THR A 16 -15.39 22.07 -3.61
C THR A 16 -13.91 22.46 -3.72
N PRO A 17 -13.25 22.26 -4.87
CA PRO A 17 -11.90 22.77 -5.12
C PRO A 17 -11.84 24.30 -5.00
N THR A 18 -10.84 24.80 -4.28
CA THR A 18 -10.60 26.25 -4.16
C THR A 18 -9.80 26.76 -5.37
N PRO A 19 -9.70 28.08 -5.60
CA PRO A 19 -8.82 28.65 -6.63
C PRO A 19 -7.37 28.17 -6.51
N ARG A 20 -6.90 27.98 -5.27
CA ARG A 20 -5.60 27.37 -4.94
C ARG A 20 -5.46 25.97 -5.53
N ALA A 21 -6.51 25.15 -5.54
CA ALA A 21 -6.46 23.83 -6.15
C ALA A 21 -6.34 23.86 -7.67
N ASN A 22 -6.83 24.92 -8.33
CA ASN A 22 -6.60 25.11 -9.75
C ASN A 22 -5.14 25.46 -10.03
N GLY A 23 -4.56 26.40 -9.26
CA GLY A 23 -3.14 26.74 -9.36
C GLY A 23 -2.19 25.60 -8.99
N TRP A 24 -2.57 24.72 -8.05
CA TRP A 24 -1.83 23.49 -7.75
C TRP A 24 -1.76 22.52 -8.94
N ARG A 25 -2.71 22.58 -9.88
CA ARG A 25 -2.75 21.71 -11.07
C ARG A 25 -2.09 22.35 -12.29
N ASP A 26 -1.77 23.63 -12.21
CA ASP A 26 -1.16 24.40 -13.27
C ASP A 26 0.36 24.40 -13.05
N ASP A 27 1.11 23.85 -14.00
CA ASP A 27 2.57 23.73 -13.88
C ASP A 27 3.26 25.11 -13.74
N GLU A 28 2.68 26.19 -14.27
CA GLU A 28 3.21 27.55 -14.16
C GLU A 28 2.99 28.15 -12.76
N LEU A 29 1.84 27.85 -12.16
CA LEU A 29 1.45 28.37 -10.84
C LEU A 29 1.79 27.42 -9.69
N TYR A 30 2.18 26.19 -9.98
CA TYR A 30 2.43 25.13 -9.00
C TYR A 30 3.46 25.55 -7.94
N ALA A 31 4.57 26.15 -8.37
CA ALA A 31 5.64 26.54 -7.47
C ALA A 31 5.22 27.66 -6.51
N GLU A 32 4.50 28.67 -7.01
CA GLU A 32 3.95 29.76 -6.21
C GLU A 32 2.94 29.23 -5.19
N VAL A 33 2.02 28.36 -5.63
CA VAL A 33 1.02 27.75 -4.75
C VAL A 33 1.68 26.86 -3.67
N CYS A 34 2.73 26.11 -4.02
CA CYS A 34 3.48 25.30 -3.04
C CYS A 34 4.11 26.17 -1.96
N LYS A 35 4.66 27.32 -2.34
CA LYS A 35 5.24 28.29 -1.42
C LYS A 35 4.18 28.91 -0.50
N GLU A 36 3.06 29.36 -1.06
CA GLU A 36 1.94 29.91 -0.27
C GLU A 36 1.45 28.89 0.77
N ILE A 37 1.26 27.64 0.36
CA ILE A 37 0.85 26.56 1.26
C ILE A 37 1.90 26.32 2.36
N ARG A 38 3.19 26.34 2.01
CA ARG A 38 4.28 26.17 2.99
C ARG A 38 4.25 27.29 4.04
N GLU A 39 3.99 28.51 3.63
CA GLU A 39 3.99 29.69 4.51
C GLU A 39 2.74 29.76 5.40
N GLU A 40 1.58 29.38 4.89
CA GLU A 40 0.31 29.45 5.63
C GLU A 40 0.09 28.24 6.55
N VAL A 41 0.40 27.03 6.09
CA VAL A 41 0.05 25.78 6.80
C VAL A 41 1.13 25.39 7.82
N TYR A 42 2.40 25.72 7.56
CA TYR A 42 3.51 25.30 8.40
C TYR A 42 4.12 26.45 9.21
N PRO A 43 4.35 26.25 10.52
CA PRO A 43 4.91 27.29 11.37
C PRO A 43 6.36 27.60 10.98
N GLN A 44 6.78 28.83 11.27
CA GLN A 44 8.14 29.30 10.98
C GLN A 44 9.21 28.42 11.64
N GLU A 45 8.96 27.90 12.84
CA GLU A 45 9.87 26.99 13.56
C GLU A 45 10.25 25.74 12.75
N LEU A 46 9.32 25.18 11.97
CA LEU A 46 9.62 24.03 11.12
C LEU A 46 10.51 24.45 9.94
N ARG A 47 10.26 25.63 9.38
CA ARG A 47 11.04 26.17 8.25
C ARG A 47 12.48 26.47 8.66
N ASP A 48 12.67 26.99 9.87
CA ASP A 48 14.00 27.27 10.42
C ASP A 48 14.74 26.00 10.85
N ALA A 49 14.00 24.96 11.29
CA ALA A 49 14.58 23.70 11.75
C ALA A 49 14.97 22.75 10.61
N VAL A 50 14.41 22.93 9.41
CA VAL A 50 14.64 22.01 8.28
C VAL A 50 15.47 22.69 7.20
N PRO A 51 16.70 22.22 6.93
CA PRO A 51 17.53 22.79 5.87
C PRO A 51 16.93 22.54 4.48
N ASP A 52 17.05 23.51 3.55
CA ASP A 52 16.52 23.44 2.17
C ASP A 52 17.30 22.48 1.25
N THR A 53 18.04 21.52 1.82
CA THR A 53 18.90 20.58 1.08
C THR A 53 18.34 19.16 1.05
N SER A 54 18.79 18.35 0.08
CA SER A 54 18.49 16.92 -0.01
C SER A 54 18.81 16.21 1.32
N GLY A 55 17.76 15.85 2.07
CA GLY A 55 17.84 15.42 3.48
C GLY A 55 16.80 16.09 4.40
N ALA A 56 16.12 17.13 3.91
CA ALA A 56 15.04 17.85 4.59
C ALA A 56 13.95 16.93 5.18
N GLY A 57 13.66 15.81 4.51
CA GLY A 57 12.60 14.87 4.91
C GLY A 57 12.82 14.24 6.30
N ASP A 58 14.06 13.85 6.63
CA ASP A 58 14.35 13.18 7.91
C ASP A 58 14.30 14.19 9.09
N ALA A 59 14.82 15.40 8.87
CA ALA A 59 14.73 16.49 9.83
C ALA A 59 13.28 16.91 10.07
N ALA A 60 12.50 17.06 9.00
CA ALA A 60 11.06 17.37 9.08
C ALA A 60 10.30 16.26 9.82
N GLN A 61 10.60 14.99 9.56
CA GLN A 61 9.99 13.86 10.26
C GLN A 61 10.25 13.93 11.77
N GLY A 62 11.52 14.16 12.16
CA GLY A 62 11.89 14.31 13.57
C GLY A 62 11.15 15.47 14.24
N TRP A 63 11.03 16.60 13.55
CA TRP A 63 10.25 17.75 14.02
C TRP A 63 8.77 17.40 14.21
N PHE A 64 8.13 16.76 13.24
CA PHE A 64 6.71 16.36 13.36
C PHE A 64 6.50 15.39 14.53
N MET A 65 7.37 14.41 14.73
CA MET A 65 7.28 13.48 15.86
C MET A 65 7.41 14.21 17.20
N ARG A 66 8.32 15.20 17.30
CA ARG A 66 8.59 15.93 18.53
C ARG A 66 7.49 16.94 18.88
N THR A 67 7.00 17.68 17.88
CA THR A 67 6.08 18.81 18.11
C THR A 67 4.61 18.36 18.12
N THR A 68 4.22 17.45 17.23
CA THR A 68 2.81 16.99 17.13
C THR A 68 2.53 15.72 17.93
N GLY A 69 3.57 15.03 18.43
CA GLY A 69 3.43 13.77 19.16
C GLY A 69 2.91 12.60 18.32
N CYS A 70 2.90 12.74 16.99
CA CYS A 70 2.40 11.70 16.10
C CYS A 70 3.41 10.54 15.93
N GLY A 71 2.89 9.33 15.69
CA GLY A 71 3.73 8.15 15.44
C GLY A 71 4.53 8.25 14.14
N GLN A 72 5.62 7.48 14.04
CA GLN A 72 6.56 7.52 12.91
C GLN A 72 5.89 7.45 11.52
N SER A 73 4.89 6.61 11.35
CA SER A 73 4.18 6.45 10.07
C SER A 73 3.43 7.73 9.65
N ALA A 74 2.83 8.44 10.60
CA ALA A 74 2.14 9.69 10.33
C ALA A 74 3.14 10.81 10.07
N ALA A 75 4.19 10.92 10.89
CA ALA A 75 5.26 11.90 10.71
C ALA A 75 5.95 11.76 9.34
N ARG A 76 6.18 10.53 8.89
CA ARG A 76 6.76 10.27 7.56
C ARG A 76 5.88 10.81 6.43
N LYS A 77 4.56 10.66 6.53
CA LYS A 77 3.63 11.20 5.53
C LYS A 77 3.60 12.73 5.54
N MET A 78 3.62 13.34 6.73
CA MET A 78 3.70 14.80 6.87
C MET A 78 5.01 15.35 6.29
N ALA A 79 6.14 14.72 6.62
CA ALA A 79 7.45 15.07 6.07
C ALA A 79 7.52 14.90 4.54
N SER A 80 6.89 13.85 3.99
CA SER A 80 6.84 13.65 2.54
C SER A 80 6.08 14.78 1.83
N LEU A 81 4.97 15.25 2.41
CA LEU A 81 4.24 16.40 1.87
C LEU A 81 5.04 17.69 2.00
N TYR A 82 5.71 17.90 3.13
CA TYR A 82 6.57 19.06 3.33
C TYR A 82 7.75 19.10 2.33
N SER A 83 8.41 17.95 2.08
CA SER A 83 9.45 17.86 1.06
C SER A 83 8.91 18.15 -0.34
N LEU A 84 7.73 17.64 -0.69
CA LEU A 84 7.10 17.94 -1.98
C LEU A 84 6.85 19.45 -2.16
N LEU A 85 6.35 20.12 -1.12
CA LEU A 85 6.14 21.57 -1.13
C LEU A 85 7.44 22.38 -1.19
N THR A 86 8.54 21.81 -0.69
CA THR A 86 9.87 22.45 -0.70
C THR A 86 10.54 22.29 -2.06
N ASP A 87 10.43 21.10 -2.66
CA ASP A 87 10.99 20.81 -3.98
C ASP A 87 10.24 21.56 -5.09
N ALA A 88 8.91 21.76 -4.93
CA ALA A 88 8.06 22.53 -5.83
C ALA A 88 8.20 22.17 -7.33
N ASP A 89 8.61 20.92 -7.61
CA ASP A 89 8.83 20.41 -8.97
C ASP A 89 7.61 19.57 -9.43
N PRO A 90 6.82 20.05 -10.41
CA PRO A 90 5.67 19.32 -10.92
C PRO A 90 6.07 18.04 -11.70
N SER A 91 7.33 17.93 -12.15
CA SER A 91 7.85 16.77 -12.88
C SER A 91 8.17 15.57 -11.97
N ALA A 92 8.38 15.81 -10.67
CA ALA A 92 8.75 14.76 -9.72
C ALA A 92 7.68 13.66 -9.59
N GLY A 93 6.41 14.00 -9.77
CA GLY A 93 5.28 13.06 -9.74
C GLY A 93 5.25 12.06 -10.90
N GLN A 94 5.85 12.40 -12.06
CA GLN A 94 5.88 11.52 -13.23
C GLN A 94 6.94 10.41 -13.12
N LYS A 95 7.96 10.57 -12.26
CA LYS A 95 9.09 9.62 -12.15
C LYS A 95 8.79 8.37 -11.30
N GLN A 96 7.67 8.31 -10.57
CA GLN A 96 7.42 7.24 -9.59
C GLN A 96 6.86 5.91 -10.15
N THR A 97 6.56 5.80 -11.45
CA THR A 97 6.07 4.52 -12.03
C THR A 97 7.18 3.54 -12.40
N SER A 98 8.45 3.92 -12.31
CA SER A 98 9.60 3.04 -12.63
C SER A 98 10.32 2.53 -11.38
N ARG A 99 9.60 1.95 -10.41
CA ARG A 99 10.26 1.26 -9.30
C ARG A 99 10.76 -0.11 -9.76
N LYS A 100 11.99 -0.10 -10.30
CA LYS A 100 12.81 -1.25 -10.63
C LYS A 100 12.82 -2.23 -9.44
N GLN A 101 12.22 -3.40 -9.61
CA GLN A 101 12.24 -4.48 -8.64
C GLN A 101 13.70 -4.84 -8.35
N LYS A 102 14.14 -4.64 -7.10
CA LYS A 102 15.38 -5.23 -6.60
C LYS A 102 15.16 -6.73 -6.48
N GLU A 103 15.87 -7.50 -7.30
CA GLU A 103 16.04 -8.94 -7.10
C GLU A 103 16.62 -9.20 -5.70
N PRO A 104 16.03 -10.09 -4.90
CA PRO A 104 16.65 -10.53 -3.67
C PRO A 104 17.74 -11.56 -3.98
N SER A 105 19.01 -11.13 -4.01
CA SER A 105 20.16 -12.02 -3.93
C SER A 105 20.21 -12.64 -2.53
N ARG A 106 19.68 -13.86 -2.39
CA ARG A 106 19.65 -14.58 -1.11
C ARG A 106 20.94 -15.37 -0.92
N SER A 107 21.94 -14.72 -0.32
CA SER A 107 23.11 -15.38 0.25
C SER A 107 22.66 -16.33 1.37
N ARG A 108 22.91 -17.63 1.22
CA ARG A 108 22.68 -18.65 2.25
C ARG A 108 23.74 -18.52 3.36
N PRO A 109 23.35 -18.57 4.64
CA PRO A 109 24.22 -19.07 5.70
C PRO A 109 23.80 -20.50 6.07
N ASN A 110 24.71 -21.42 5.82
CA ASN A 110 24.72 -22.80 6.29
C ASN A 110 24.80 -22.82 7.83
N LYS A 111 23.85 -23.47 8.52
CA LYS A 111 24.01 -23.83 9.93
C LYS A 111 23.51 -25.25 10.18
N LYS A 112 24.47 -26.16 10.31
CA LYS A 112 24.30 -27.53 10.81
C LYS A 112 23.87 -27.48 12.28
N GLN A 113 22.85 -28.24 12.65
CA GLN A 113 22.57 -28.63 14.04
C GLN A 113 22.80 -30.13 14.20
N PRO A 114 23.43 -30.59 15.29
CA PRO A 114 23.55 -32.02 15.61
C PRO A 114 22.42 -32.52 16.54
N ALA A 115 22.07 -33.79 16.29
CA ALA A 115 21.51 -34.85 17.13
C ALA A 115 20.74 -34.52 18.43
N SER A 116 19.52 -35.06 18.53
CA SER A 116 18.77 -35.24 19.79
C SER A 116 18.84 -36.70 20.25
N ALA A 117 19.09 -36.92 21.55
CA ALA A 117 18.94 -38.20 22.25
C ALA A 117 17.51 -38.36 22.82
N ALA A 118 17.06 -39.62 22.89
CA ALA A 118 15.72 -40.18 23.15
C ALA A 118 15.22 -40.04 24.63
N PRO A 119 14.13 -40.73 25.14
CA PRO A 119 13.25 -41.77 24.57
C PRO A 119 11.74 -41.83 25.01
N GLU A 120 11.03 -42.87 24.50
CA GLU A 120 9.79 -43.54 25.01
C GLU A 120 8.40 -42.86 24.79
N LYS A 121 7.26 -43.50 24.43
CA LYS A 121 6.75 -44.87 24.61
C LYS A 121 5.55 -45.19 23.67
N LYS A 122 5.44 -46.48 23.30
CA LYS A 122 4.24 -47.34 23.06
C LYS A 122 3.23 -47.07 21.93
N GLN A 123 3.37 -48.00 20.98
CA GLN A 123 2.52 -48.48 19.90
C GLN A 123 1.24 -49.20 20.38
N ARG A 124 0.10 -48.94 19.71
CA ARG A 124 -1.08 -49.82 19.64
C ARG A 124 -1.56 -49.91 18.18
N SER A 125 -1.57 -51.13 17.66
CA SER A 125 -2.11 -51.66 16.38
C SER A 125 -3.64 -51.53 16.32
N GLN A 126 -4.40 -51.51 15.21
CA GLN A 126 -4.35 -51.90 13.77
C GLN A 126 -5.73 -51.42 13.15
N PRO A 127 -6.19 -51.76 11.91
CA PRO A 127 -5.58 -51.78 10.58
C PRO A 127 -6.45 -51.13 9.46
N LYS A 128 -5.79 -50.79 8.33
CA LYS A 128 -6.25 -50.84 6.91
C LYS A 128 -7.60 -50.22 6.50
N GLN A 129 -7.53 -49.11 5.76
CA GLN A 129 -7.92 -49.07 4.34
C GLN A 129 -7.47 -47.75 3.70
N SER A 130 -6.37 -47.81 2.96
CA SER A 130 -6.09 -46.90 1.86
C SER A 130 -6.65 -47.52 0.59
N PRO A 131 -7.23 -46.71 -0.31
CA PRO A 131 -6.78 -46.65 -1.67
C PRO A 131 -5.82 -45.46 -1.81
N SER A 132 -4.80 -45.65 -2.66
CA SER A 132 -3.66 -44.77 -2.92
C SER A 132 -3.98 -43.27 -2.95
N PRO A 133 -2.99 -42.42 -2.60
CA PRO A 133 -3.01 -41.04 -3.03
C PRO A 133 -3.07 -41.05 -4.56
N ALA A 134 -4.13 -40.47 -5.12
CA ALA A 134 -4.14 -40.13 -6.53
C ALA A 134 -2.84 -39.36 -6.82
N LEU A 135 -2.17 -39.77 -7.89
CA LEU A 135 -0.91 -39.22 -8.36
C LEU A 135 -0.97 -37.68 -8.30
N PRO A 136 0.12 -37.01 -7.90
CA PRO A 136 0.18 -35.56 -7.97
C PRO A 136 0.05 -35.16 -9.43
N ASP A 137 -1.12 -34.64 -9.81
CA ASP A 137 -1.29 -33.96 -11.09
C ASP A 137 -0.24 -32.84 -11.20
N PRO A 138 0.34 -32.66 -12.40
CA PRO A 138 1.45 -31.75 -12.61
C PRO A 138 1.06 -30.30 -12.30
N GLU A 139 1.84 -29.68 -11.42
CA GLU A 139 2.07 -28.23 -11.26
C GLU A 139 0.92 -27.28 -11.66
N MET A 140 -0.21 -27.34 -10.96
CA MET A 140 -1.01 -26.13 -10.79
C MET A 140 -0.61 -25.45 -9.48
N PRO A 141 -0.13 -24.20 -9.53
CA PRO A 141 0.10 -23.46 -8.30
C PRO A 141 -1.23 -23.37 -7.54
N GLU A 142 -1.22 -23.78 -6.27
CA GLU A 142 -2.36 -23.60 -5.37
C GLU A 142 -2.54 -22.10 -5.14
N VAL A 143 -3.39 -21.46 -5.94
CA VAL A 143 -3.66 -20.03 -5.84
C VAL A 143 -4.80 -19.81 -4.86
N ARG A 144 -4.47 -19.32 -3.66
CA ARG A 144 -5.45 -18.89 -2.65
C ARG A 144 -5.85 -17.44 -2.91
N LEU A 145 -7.12 -17.22 -3.26
CA LEU A 145 -7.67 -15.90 -3.55
C LEU A 145 -8.62 -15.48 -2.43
N ASN A 146 -8.36 -14.30 -1.85
CA ASN A 146 -9.29 -13.62 -0.95
C ASN A 146 -9.85 -12.41 -1.72
N LEU A 147 -11.14 -12.44 -2.05
CA LEU A 147 -11.83 -11.34 -2.72
C LEU A 147 -12.81 -10.66 -1.77
N GLU A 148 -12.74 -9.33 -1.67
CA GLU A 148 -13.70 -8.50 -0.94
C GLU A 148 -14.47 -7.64 -1.94
N ILE A 149 -15.80 -7.72 -1.91
CA ILE A 149 -16.67 -7.00 -2.85
C ILE A 149 -17.49 -6.01 -2.03
N ARG A 150 -17.38 -4.72 -2.37
CA ARG A 150 -18.25 -3.68 -1.81
C ARG A 150 -19.45 -3.53 -2.73
N ILE A 151 -20.63 -3.78 -2.17
CA ILE A 151 -21.91 -3.62 -2.86
C ILE A 151 -22.59 -2.39 -2.26
N ASP A 152 -22.96 -1.43 -3.11
CA ASP A 152 -23.70 -0.25 -2.68
C ASP A 152 -25.14 -0.61 -2.29
N ALA A 153 -25.74 0.15 -1.37
CA ALA A 153 -27.09 -0.12 -0.86
C ALA A 153 -28.21 0.02 -1.92
N SER A 154 -27.88 0.57 -3.09
CA SER A 154 -28.80 0.74 -4.22
C SER A 154 -28.87 -0.47 -5.15
N VAL A 155 -28.06 -1.51 -4.92
CA VAL A 155 -27.98 -2.68 -5.80
C VAL A 155 -29.13 -3.64 -5.50
N THR A 156 -29.83 -4.06 -6.55
CA THR A 156 -30.94 -5.02 -6.45
C THR A 156 -30.42 -6.46 -6.27
N PRO A 157 -31.18 -7.37 -5.65
CA PRO A 157 -30.81 -8.78 -5.49
C PRO A 157 -30.37 -9.45 -6.80
N ASP A 158 -31.09 -9.22 -7.90
CA ASP A 158 -30.76 -9.81 -9.21
C ASP A 158 -29.38 -9.37 -9.75
N GLN A 159 -28.97 -8.14 -9.46
CA GLN A 159 -27.66 -7.63 -9.83
C GLN A 159 -26.55 -8.25 -8.99
N ILE A 160 -26.80 -8.52 -7.71
CA ILE A 160 -25.88 -9.24 -6.83
C ILE A 160 -25.64 -10.64 -7.39
N ASP A 161 -26.71 -11.34 -7.77
CA ASP A 161 -26.62 -12.68 -8.36
C ASP A 161 -25.87 -12.67 -9.70
N GLN A 162 -26.06 -11.63 -10.52
CA GLN A 162 -25.33 -11.47 -11.78
C GLN A 162 -23.82 -11.25 -11.56
N ILE A 163 -23.44 -10.51 -10.51
CA ILE A 163 -22.03 -10.32 -10.11
C ILE A 163 -21.42 -11.68 -9.73
N PHE A 164 -22.10 -12.47 -8.90
CA PHE A 164 -21.62 -13.79 -8.49
C PHE A 164 -21.58 -14.79 -9.65
N ALA A 165 -22.58 -14.80 -10.53
CA ALA A 165 -22.60 -15.65 -11.72
C ALA A 165 -21.45 -15.32 -12.70
N SER A 166 -21.16 -14.02 -12.90
CA SER A 166 -20.04 -13.57 -13.72
C SER A 166 -18.70 -14.01 -13.13
N MET A 167 -18.51 -13.89 -11.81
CA MET A 167 -17.29 -14.36 -11.14
C MET A 167 -17.12 -15.87 -11.21
N ALA A 168 -18.19 -16.64 -10.97
CA ALA A 168 -18.16 -18.10 -11.06
C ALA A 168 -17.72 -18.54 -12.46
N LYS A 169 -18.22 -17.87 -13.50
CA LYS A 169 -17.82 -18.13 -14.89
C LYS A 169 -16.33 -17.91 -15.14
N HIS A 170 -15.62 -17.07 -14.40
CA HIS A 170 -14.19 -16.77 -14.64
C HIS A 170 -13.25 -17.48 -13.67
N ILE A 171 -13.67 -17.65 -12.40
CA ILE A 171 -12.91 -18.39 -11.39
C ILE A 171 -12.95 -19.90 -11.69
N TYR A 172 -14.06 -20.41 -12.21
CA TYR A 172 -14.22 -21.83 -12.52
C TYR A 172 -14.06 -22.19 -14.01
N ARG A 173 -14.08 -21.23 -14.96
CA ARG A 173 -13.96 -21.53 -16.41
C ARG A 173 -12.73 -22.31 -16.78
N ARG A 174 -11.62 -22.07 -16.09
CA ARG A 174 -10.35 -22.72 -16.42
C ARG A 174 -10.37 -24.23 -16.17
N ARG A 175 -11.44 -24.77 -15.58
CA ARG A 175 -11.61 -26.20 -15.30
C ARG A 175 -12.49 -26.96 -16.30
N SER A 176 -13.05 -26.32 -17.33
CA SER A 176 -14.05 -26.95 -18.22
C SER A 176 -13.72 -26.98 -19.72
N ASP A 177 -12.51 -26.59 -20.13
CA ASP A 177 -12.08 -26.58 -21.55
C ASP A 177 -10.93 -27.55 -21.85
N GLU A 178 -10.69 -28.56 -20.99
CA GLU A 178 -9.70 -29.64 -21.26
C GLU A 178 -10.37 -31.01 -21.12
N GLY A 179 -11.33 -31.27 -22.02
CA GLY A 179 -12.04 -32.54 -22.11
C GLY A 179 -12.62 -32.76 -23.49
N GLN A 180 -11.76 -32.82 -24.50
CA GLN A 180 -12.08 -33.44 -25.78
C GLN A 180 -10.86 -34.18 -26.34
#